data_AF-A0A7V1AMX2-F1
#
_entry.id   AF-A0A7V1AMX2-F1
#
_cell.length_a   1.000
_cell.length_b   1.000
_cell.length_c   1.000
_cell.angle_alpha   90.00
_cell.angle_beta   90.00
_cell.angle_gamma   90.00
#
_symmetry.space_group_name_H-M   'P 1'
#
loop_
_entity.id
_entity.type
_entity.pdbx_description
1 polymer ?
#
loop_
_entity_poly.entity_id
_entity_poly.type
_entity_poly.pdbx_seq_one_letter_code
_entity_poly.pdbx_strand_id
1 'polypeptide(L)'
;MAGIPQKWKKKVAREAGQALRLQQILFSRWAQVMVNFERALYANPDQDLNGLWWQLVEKFQYIRRPEGRNAPDWATKIHVCSAPVYYHNYALGEIMASQLVHFIRTSVLGLSADQSAGFVEMPEVGAFFKEKIFLPGAKYHWNDLLKQATGEALTPDYFVRQFV
;
A
#
# COMPACT_ATOMS: atom_id res chain seq x y z
N MET A 1 27.93 5.25 -2.26
CA MET A 1 27.47 3.87 -2.63
C MET A 1 28.14 2.82 -1.74
N ALA A 2 27.39 1.85 -1.19
CA ALA A 2 27.81 0.91 -0.13
C ALA A 2 28.87 -0.17 -0.50
N GLY A 3 29.69 0.01 -1.54
CA GLY A 3 30.80 -0.90 -1.87
C GLY A 3 30.43 -2.35 -2.26
N ILE A 4 29.14 -2.64 -2.47
CA ILE A 4 28.66 -4.02 -2.70
C ILE A 4 29.07 -4.54 -4.10
N PRO A 5 29.60 -5.77 -4.25
CA PRO A 5 29.93 -6.33 -5.56
C PRO A 5 28.70 -6.49 -6.47
N GLN A 6 28.86 -6.25 -7.78
CA GLN A 6 27.75 -6.18 -8.74
C GLN A 6 26.90 -7.45 -8.81
N LYS A 7 27.53 -8.63 -8.66
CA LYS A 7 26.81 -9.92 -8.61
C LYS A 7 25.81 -10.00 -7.46
N TRP A 8 26.18 -9.47 -6.30
CA TRP A 8 25.33 -9.43 -5.12
C TRP A 8 24.22 -8.41 -5.27
N LYS A 9 24.51 -7.23 -5.83
CA LYS A 9 23.48 -6.22 -6.14
C LYS A 9 22.36 -6.80 -7.01
N LYS A 10 22.69 -7.49 -8.11
CA LYS A 10 21.69 -8.09 -9.00
C LYS A 10 20.86 -9.16 -8.29
N LYS A 11 21.50 -10.06 -7.54
CA LYS A 11 20.81 -11.12 -6.81
C LYS A 11 19.86 -10.55 -5.76
N VAL A 12 20.36 -9.66 -4.90
CA VAL A 12 19.59 -9.03 -3.82
C VAL A 12 18.44 -8.20 -4.37
N ALA A 13 18.65 -7.42 -5.43
CA ALA A 13 17.57 -6.63 -6.04
C ALA A 13 16.42 -7.51 -6.55
N ARG A 14 16.74 -8.64 -7.18
CA ARG A 14 15.73 -9.59 -7.67
C ARG A 14 14.94 -10.21 -6.51
N GLU A 15 15.63 -10.73 -5.50
CA GLU A 15 15.01 -11.39 -4.35
C GLU A 15 14.18 -10.40 -3.51
N ALA A 16 14.70 -9.19 -3.28
CA ALA A 16 13.96 -8.13 -2.59
C ALA A 16 12.72 -7.69 -3.38
N GLY A 17 12.81 -7.59 -4.71
CA GLY A 17 11.66 -7.27 -5.56
C GLY A 17 10.56 -8.34 -5.49
N GLN A 18 10.95 -9.62 -5.48
CA GLN A 18 10.00 -10.73 -5.31
C GLN A 18 9.34 -10.73 -3.93
N ALA A 19 10.13 -10.51 -2.87
CA ALA A 19 9.62 -10.43 -1.51
C ALA A 19 8.64 -9.25 -1.35
N LEU A 20 8.99 -8.08 -1.87
CA LEU A 20 8.12 -6.90 -1.85
C LEU A 20 6.81 -7.15 -2.61
N ARG A 21 6.89 -7.77 -3.79
CA ARG A 21 5.71 -8.15 -4.59
C ARG A 21 4.77 -9.05 -3.79
N LEU A 22 5.31 -10.09 -3.14
CA LEU A 22 4.52 -10.98 -2.30
C LEU A 22 3.90 -10.22 -1.11
N GLN A 23 4.67 -9.36 -0.45
CA GLN A 23 4.19 -8.54 0.66
C GLN A 23 3.01 -7.66 0.23
N GLN A 24 3.10 -6.98 -0.91
CA GLN A 24 2.05 -6.09 -1.40
C GLN A 24 0.77 -6.85 -1.77
N ILE A 25 0.88 -8.03 -2.39
CA ILE A 25 -0.26 -8.90 -2.67
C ILE A 25 -0.94 -9.35 -1.37
N LEU A 26 -0.16 -9.84 -0.39
CA LEU A 26 -0.70 -10.26 0.91
C LEU A 26 -1.34 -9.10 1.66
N PHE A 27 -0.71 -7.94 1.63
CA PHE A 27 -1.21 -6.72 2.27
C PHE A 27 -2.54 -6.27 1.64
N SER A 28 -2.64 -6.29 0.31
CA SER A 28 -3.88 -5.91 -0.39
C SER A 28 -5.09 -6.74 0.06
N ARG A 29 -4.89 -8.05 0.29
CA ARG A 29 -5.91 -8.98 0.81
C ARG A 29 -6.24 -8.71 2.26
N TRP A 30 -5.22 -8.46 3.08
CA TRP A 30 -5.39 -8.14 4.48
C TRP A 30 -6.18 -6.83 4.68
N ALA A 31 -5.92 -5.81 3.85
CA ALA A 31 -6.68 -4.57 3.88
C ALA A 31 -8.18 -4.80 3.60
N GLN A 32 -8.52 -5.77 2.74
CA GLN A 32 -9.93 -6.15 2.52
C GLN A 32 -10.58 -6.72 3.78
N VAL A 33 -9.88 -7.54 4.56
CA VAL A 33 -10.41 -8.07 5.84
C VAL A 33 -10.75 -6.92 6.77
N MET A 34 -9.79 -6.03 7.02
CA MET A 34 -9.93 -4.93 7.97
C MET A 34 -11.08 -3.99 7.60
N VAL A 35 -11.11 -3.51 6.36
CA VAL A 35 -12.11 -2.53 5.91
C VAL A 35 -13.52 -3.12 5.89
N ASN A 36 -13.67 -4.37 5.42
CA ASN A 36 -14.97 -5.01 5.38
C ASN A 36 -15.46 -5.41 6.78
N PHE A 37 -14.54 -5.78 7.68
CA PHE A 37 -14.87 -6.11 9.06
C PHE A 37 -15.41 -4.88 9.79
N GLU A 38 -14.66 -3.77 9.80
CA GLU A 38 -15.09 -2.54 10.48
C GLU A 38 -16.42 -2.02 9.90
N ARG A 39 -16.59 -2.06 8.57
CA ARG A 39 -17.87 -1.71 7.94
C ARG A 39 -19.04 -2.55 8.45
N ALA A 40 -18.86 -3.86 8.56
CA ALA A 40 -19.92 -4.77 8.99
C ALA A 40 -20.17 -4.70 10.50
N LEU A 41 -19.11 -4.59 11.31
CA LEU A 41 -19.16 -4.34 12.75
C LEU A 41 -20.02 -3.10 13.06
N TYR A 42 -19.78 -1.99 12.38
CA TYR A 42 -20.53 -0.75 12.64
C TYR A 42 -21.95 -0.77 12.08
N ALA A 43 -22.22 -1.58 11.04
CA ALA A 43 -23.57 -1.76 10.53
C ALA A 43 -24.45 -2.60 11.47
N ASN A 44 -23.86 -3.59 12.17
CA ASN A 44 -24.55 -4.41 13.15
C ASN A 44 -23.57 -4.93 14.23
N PRO A 45 -23.43 -4.26 15.38
CA PRO A 45 -22.45 -4.65 16.39
C PRO A 45 -22.84 -5.89 17.20
N ASP A 46 -24.11 -6.27 17.22
CA ASP A 46 -24.64 -7.37 18.05
C ASP A 46 -24.52 -8.75 17.35
N GLN A 47 -24.01 -8.81 16.12
CA GLN A 47 -23.80 -10.05 15.38
C GLN A 47 -22.64 -10.89 15.95
N ASP A 48 -22.47 -12.12 15.45
CA ASP A 48 -21.28 -12.92 15.75
C ASP A 48 -20.02 -12.31 15.09
N LEU A 49 -19.35 -11.41 15.81
CA LEU A 49 -18.14 -10.73 15.34
C LEU A 49 -16.94 -11.68 15.18
N ASN A 50 -16.85 -12.74 15.98
CA ASN A 50 -15.77 -13.72 15.86
C ASN A 50 -15.95 -14.56 14.59
N GLY A 51 -17.19 -14.97 14.31
CA GLY A 51 -17.57 -15.63 13.06
C GLY A 51 -17.34 -14.74 11.85
N LEU A 52 -17.82 -13.49 11.89
CA LEU A 52 -17.64 -12.50 10.82
C LEU A 52 -16.15 -12.30 10.50
N TRP A 53 -15.31 -12.13 11.52
CA TRP A 53 -13.86 -11.95 11.34
C TRP A 53 -13.26 -13.11 10.55
N TRP A 54 -13.50 -14.34 10.98
CA TRP A 54 -12.94 -15.52 10.32
C TRP A 54 -13.52 -15.77 8.93
N GLN A 55 -14.80 -15.46 8.71
CA GLN A 55 -15.41 -15.51 7.37
C GLN A 55 -14.67 -14.58 6.40
N LEU A 56 -14.29 -13.37 6.83
CA LEU A 56 -13.56 -12.41 6.02
C LEU A 56 -12.10 -12.83 5.81
N VAL A 57 -11.43 -13.35 6.85
CA VAL A 57 -10.07 -13.91 6.75
C VAL A 57 -10.03 -15.06 5.74
N GLU A 58 -10.95 -16.01 5.82
CA GLU A 58 -11.05 -17.12 4.88
C GLU A 58 -11.30 -16.64 3.45
N LYS A 59 -12.24 -15.72 3.28
CA LYS A 59 -12.61 -15.16 1.96
C LYS A 59 -11.44 -14.44 1.29
N PHE A 60 -10.76 -13.55 2.01
CA PHE A 60 -9.78 -12.65 1.40
C PHE A 60 -8.35 -13.14 1.50
N GLN A 61 -7.98 -13.83 2.58
CA GLN A 61 -6.61 -14.32 2.79
C GLN A 61 -6.43 -15.80 2.43
N TYR A 62 -7.53 -16.54 2.19
CA TYR A 62 -7.48 -17.98 1.91
C TYR A 62 -6.85 -18.80 3.06
N ILE A 63 -6.97 -18.31 4.29
CA ILE A 63 -6.49 -18.98 5.52
C ILE A 63 -7.69 -19.58 6.23
N ARG A 64 -7.64 -20.89 6.50
CA ARG A 64 -8.72 -21.61 7.20
C ARG A 64 -8.80 -21.22 8.67
N ARG A 65 -10.02 -21.04 9.18
CA ARG A 65 -10.27 -20.88 10.62
C ARG A 65 -9.80 -22.13 11.36
N PRO A 66 -8.99 -21.99 12.44
CA PRO A 66 -8.64 -23.13 13.27
C PRO A 66 -9.88 -23.78 13.89
N GLU A 67 -9.87 -25.11 13.98
CA GLU A 67 -10.98 -25.88 14.55
C GLU A 67 -11.31 -25.41 15.97
N GLY A 68 -12.60 -25.23 16.26
CA GLY A 68 -13.08 -24.77 17.57
C GLY A 68 -12.71 -23.34 17.95
N ARG A 69 -12.09 -22.53 17.06
CA ARG A 69 -11.67 -21.16 17.38
C ARG A 69 -12.88 -20.27 17.61
N ASN A 70 -13.12 -19.82 18.85
CA ASN A 70 -14.11 -18.79 19.17
C ASN A 70 -13.50 -17.76 20.14
N ALA A 71 -12.75 -16.80 19.61
CA ALA A 71 -12.09 -15.74 20.36
C ALA A 71 -12.13 -14.42 19.56
N PRO A 72 -12.03 -13.25 20.22
CA PRO A 72 -12.06 -11.94 19.57
C PRO A 72 -10.73 -11.63 18.88
N ASP A 73 -10.37 -12.40 17.85
CA ASP A 73 -9.13 -12.25 17.09
C ASP A 73 -9.01 -10.88 16.44
N TRP A 74 -10.14 -10.31 16.02
CA TRP A 74 -10.24 -8.95 15.51
C TRP A 74 -9.77 -7.90 16.52
N ALA A 75 -9.97 -8.12 17.83
CA ALA A 75 -9.60 -7.18 18.88
C ALA A 75 -8.08 -7.14 19.16
N THR A 76 -7.29 -8.03 18.54
CA THR A 76 -5.82 -8.00 18.64
C THR A 76 -5.19 -6.89 17.79
N LYS A 77 -5.97 -6.21 16.94
CA LYS A 77 -5.50 -5.10 16.10
C LYS A 77 -5.87 -3.77 16.71
N ILE A 78 -4.83 -3.01 17.09
CA ILE A 78 -4.97 -1.65 17.63
C ILE A 78 -5.83 -0.74 16.75
N HIS A 79 -5.79 -0.91 15.42
CA HIS A 79 -6.59 -0.11 14.50
C HIS A 79 -8.09 -0.25 14.73
N VAL A 80 -8.60 -1.40 15.15
CA VAL A 80 -10.04 -1.53 15.47
C VAL A 80 -10.39 -0.74 16.74
N CYS A 81 -9.47 -0.64 17.70
CA CYS A 81 -9.74 -0.06 19.01
C CYS A 81 -9.38 1.42 19.13
N SER A 82 -8.29 1.86 18.51
CA SER A 82 -7.67 3.18 18.73
C SER A 82 -7.58 4.03 17.47
N ALA A 83 -7.74 3.44 16.29
CA ALA A 83 -7.70 4.17 15.01
C ALA A 83 -8.72 3.56 14.03
N PRO A 84 -10.02 3.62 14.37
CA PRO A 84 -11.05 2.92 13.60
C PRO A 84 -11.16 3.48 12.19
N VAL A 85 -11.56 2.63 11.25
CA VAL A 85 -11.75 2.93 9.83
C VAL A 85 -10.46 3.44 9.17
N TYR A 86 -9.27 3.17 9.74
CA TYR A 86 -8.03 3.73 9.19
C TYR A 86 -7.41 2.87 8.09
N TYR A 87 -7.72 1.57 8.05
CA TYR A 87 -6.93 0.61 7.28
C TYR A 87 -6.94 0.84 5.76
N HIS A 88 -8.02 1.42 5.24
CA HIS A 88 -8.13 1.78 3.83
C HIS A 88 -7.07 2.81 3.41
N ASN A 89 -6.63 3.70 4.31
CA ASN A 89 -5.61 4.70 4.03
C ASN A 89 -4.26 4.07 3.67
N TYR A 90 -3.90 2.94 4.28
CA TYR A 90 -2.66 2.24 3.91
C TYR A 90 -2.74 1.66 2.50
N ALA A 91 -3.87 1.08 2.11
CA ALA A 91 -4.06 0.57 0.74
C ALA A 91 -4.03 1.71 -0.29
N LEU A 92 -4.69 2.83 -0.02
CA LEU A 92 -4.63 4.03 -0.87
C LEU A 92 -3.20 4.59 -0.94
N GLY A 93 -2.46 4.56 0.18
CA GLY A 93 -1.07 4.99 0.25
C GLY A 93 -0.14 4.16 -0.62
N GLU A 94 -0.28 2.83 -0.62
CA GLU A 94 0.50 1.94 -1.49
C GLU A 94 0.19 2.17 -2.97
N ILE A 95 -1.09 2.36 -3.32
CA ILE A 95 -1.51 2.69 -4.69
C ILE A 95 -0.90 4.04 -5.13
N MET A 96 -1.00 5.06 -4.27
CA MET A 96 -0.43 6.38 -4.51
C MET A 96 1.09 6.30 -4.67
N ALA A 97 1.77 5.50 -3.85
CA ALA A 97 3.22 5.30 -3.94
C ALA A 97 3.63 4.73 -5.30
N SER A 98 2.93 3.70 -5.80
CA SER A 98 3.18 3.16 -7.14
C SER A 98 2.98 4.18 -8.25
N GLN A 99 1.92 4.99 -8.18
CA GLN A 99 1.66 6.07 -9.13
C GLN A 99 2.76 7.14 -9.10
N LEU A 100 3.19 7.56 -7.91
CA LEU A 100 4.29 8.52 -7.75
C LEU A 100 5.62 7.96 -8.25
N VAL A 101 5.94 6.70 -7.95
CA VAL A 101 7.15 6.04 -8.47
C VAL A 101 7.15 6.05 -10.00
N HIS A 102 6.01 5.74 -10.63
CA HIS A 102 5.88 5.79 -12.08
C HIS A 102 6.09 7.21 -12.63
N PHE A 103 5.40 8.19 -12.05
CA PHE A 103 5.48 9.59 -12.49
C PHE A 103 6.88 10.17 -12.32
N ILE A 104 7.54 9.90 -11.19
CA ILE A 104 8.91 10.36 -10.93
C ILE A 104 9.88 9.79 -11.97
N ARG A 105 9.80 8.50 -12.24
CA ARG A 105 10.69 7.85 -13.21
C ARG A 105 10.52 8.41 -14.62
N THR A 106 9.28 8.61 -15.05
CA THR A 106 8.98 8.99 -16.44
C THR A 106 9.03 10.49 -16.69
N SER A 107 8.52 11.30 -15.75
CA SER A 107 8.26 12.72 -15.96
C SER A 107 9.22 13.63 -15.21
N VAL A 108 9.67 13.23 -14.01
CA VAL A 108 10.66 14.02 -13.23
C VAL A 108 12.08 13.71 -13.68
N LEU A 109 12.40 12.43 -13.87
CA LEU A 109 13.75 11.97 -14.20
C LEU A 109 13.96 11.61 -15.68
N GLY A 110 12.88 11.47 -16.46
CA GLY A 110 12.97 11.14 -17.90
C GLY A 110 13.61 9.79 -18.19
N LEU A 111 13.49 8.82 -17.27
CA LEU A 111 14.12 7.50 -17.40
C LEU A 111 13.41 6.63 -18.45
N SER A 112 14.20 5.89 -19.22
CA SER A 112 13.69 4.83 -20.09
C SER A 112 13.26 3.59 -19.29
N ALA A 113 12.44 2.72 -19.91
CA ALA A 113 11.88 1.55 -19.24
C ALA A 113 12.94 0.56 -18.70
N ASP A 114 14.10 0.49 -19.34
CA ASP A 114 15.24 -0.36 -19.00
C ASP A 114 16.14 0.24 -17.91
N GLN A 115 15.98 1.52 -17.59
CA GLN A 115 16.76 2.19 -16.56
C GLN A 115 16.20 1.91 -15.16
N SER A 116 16.94 1.15 -14.35
CA SER A 116 16.65 1.01 -12.93
C SER A 116 17.46 2.03 -12.13
N ALA A 117 16.80 3.06 -11.59
CA ALA A 117 17.39 3.98 -10.63
C ALA A 117 16.64 3.93 -9.29
N GLY A 118 17.40 3.90 -8.19
CA GLY A 118 16.88 4.36 -6.91
C GLY A 118 16.84 5.89 -6.89
N PHE A 119 16.14 6.48 -5.93
CA PHE A 119 16.00 7.95 -5.82
C PHE A 119 17.01 8.60 -4.87
N VAL A 120 18.01 7.84 -4.42
CA VAL A 120 19.07 8.33 -3.54
C VAL A 120 19.92 9.34 -4.32
N GLU A 121 20.22 10.49 -3.71
CA GLU A 121 21.02 11.58 -4.30
C GLU A 121 20.40 12.19 -5.57
N MET A 122 19.06 12.14 -5.71
CA MET A 122 18.32 12.79 -6.80
C MET A 122 17.58 14.06 -6.30
N PRO A 123 18.21 15.25 -6.36
CA PRO A 123 17.62 16.48 -5.82
C PRO A 123 16.30 16.87 -6.50
N GLU A 124 16.10 16.52 -7.77
CA GLU A 124 14.87 16.77 -8.54
C GLU A 124 13.68 16.00 -7.94
N VAL A 125 13.90 14.79 -7.44
CA VAL A 125 12.87 14.01 -6.73
C VAL A 125 12.49 14.70 -5.42
N GLY A 126 13.47 15.21 -4.68
CA GLY A 126 13.24 15.97 -3.46
C GLY A 126 12.48 17.27 -3.70
N ALA A 127 12.85 18.01 -4.75
CA ALA A 127 12.16 19.23 -5.16
C ALA A 127 10.70 18.96 -5.53
N PHE A 128 10.44 17.90 -6.32
CA PHE A 128 9.09 17.46 -6.67
C PHE A 128 8.23 17.19 -5.42
N PHE A 129 8.71 16.38 -4.48
CA PHE A 129 7.95 16.08 -3.26
C PHE A 129 7.70 17.32 -2.41
N LYS A 130 8.73 18.15 -2.21
CA LYS A 130 8.61 19.39 -1.44
C LYS A 130 7.54 20.30 -2.03
N GLU A 131 7.61 20.58 -3.33
CA GLU A 131 6.75 21.57 -3.98
C GLU A 131 5.36 21.05 -4.31
N LYS A 132 5.25 19.81 -4.79
CA LYS A 132 4.01 19.28 -5.37
C LYS A 132 3.19 18.45 -4.39
N ILE A 133 3.81 17.86 -3.36
CA ILE A 133 3.14 16.96 -2.43
C ILE A 133 3.05 17.55 -1.02
N PHE A 134 4.16 18.04 -0.46
CA PHE A 134 4.22 18.44 0.94
C PHE A 134 3.82 19.89 1.19
N LEU A 135 4.35 20.84 0.41
CA LEU A 135 4.08 22.27 0.59
C LEU A 135 2.58 22.63 0.52
N PRO A 136 1.73 22.00 -0.33
CA PRO A 136 0.30 22.28 -0.35
C PRO A 136 -0.42 21.94 0.97
N GLY A 137 0.12 21.04 1.79
CA GLY A 137 -0.52 20.57 3.01
C GLY A 137 -1.95 20.05 2.77
N ALA A 138 -2.88 20.44 3.63
CA ALA A 138 -4.30 20.07 3.52
C ALA A 138 -5.13 21.03 2.63
N LYS A 139 -4.48 21.85 1.78
CA LYS A 139 -5.18 22.84 0.94
C LYS A 139 -6.16 22.20 -0.05
N TYR A 140 -5.85 21.01 -0.55
CA TYR A 140 -6.67 20.29 -1.51
C TYR A 140 -7.08 18.94 -0.94
N HIS A 141 -8.21 18.41 -1.42
CA HIS A 141 -8.51 17.00 -1.23
C HIS A 141 -7.36 16.16 -1.81
N TRP A 142 -6.96 15.10 -1.12
CA TRP A 142 -5.74 14.33 -1.44
C TRP A 142 -5.73 13.80 -2.89
N ASN A 143 -6.90 13.44 -3.42
CA ASN A 143 -7.02 12.94 -4.80
C ASN A 143 -6.83 14.07 -5.84
N ASP A 144 -7.29 15.28 -5.51
CA ASP A 144 -7.10 16.46 -6.37
C ASP A 144 -5.66 16.96 -6.29
N LEU A 145 -5.03 16.87 -5.12
CA LEU A 145 -3.59 17.12 -4.95
C LEU A 145 -2.78 16.19 -5.85
N LEU A 146 -3.07 14.89 -5.82
CA LEU A 146 -2.39 13.92 -6.66
C LEU A 146 -2.59 14.20 -8.15
N LYS A 147 -3.81 14.56 -8.56
CA LYS A 147 -4.11 14.96 -9.95
C LYS A 147 -3.38 16.22 -10.37
N GLN A 148 -3.27 17.22 -9.51
CA GLN A 148 -2.48 18.43 -9.80
C GLN A 148 -0.98 18.12 -9.89
N ALA A 149 -0.48 17.21 -9.05
CA ALA A 149 0.94 16.86 -9.01
C ALA A 149 1.38 15.96 -10.17
N THR A 150 0.51 15.05 -10.63
CA THR A 150 0.86 13.99 -11.59
C THR A 150 0.08 14.02 -12.90
N GLY A 151 -0.96 14.85 -12.99
CA GLY A 151 -1.88 14.93 -14.13
C GLY A 151 -3.05 13.93 -14.06
N GLU A 152 -3.04 12.99 -13.12
CA GLU A 152 -4.02 11.90 -13.02
C GLU A 152 -4.55 11.72 -11.60
N ALA A 153 -5.84 11.44 -11.45
CA ALA A 153 -6.39 11.02 -10.15
C ALA A 153 -5.80 9.66 -9.73
N LEU A 154 -6.03 9.25 -8.49
CA LEU A 154 -5.56 7.96 -8.00
C LEU A 154 -6.11 6.82 -8.87
N THR A 155 -5.20 6.00 -9.37
CA THR A 155 -5.54 4.79 -10.13
C THR A 155 -4.75 3.58 -9.62
N PRO A 156 -5.36 2.39 -9.52
CA PRO A 156 -4.65 1.17 -9.15
C PRO A 156 -3.71 0.64 -10.24
N ASP A 157 -3.78 1.16 -11.46
CA ASP A 157 -3.07 0.60 -12.62
C ASP A 157 -1.55 0.50 -12.42
N TYR A 158 -0.94 1.52 -11.81
CA TYR A 158 0.50 1.51 -11.55
C TYR A 158 0.89 0.49 -10.47
N PHE A 159 0.04 0.33 -9.46
CA PHE A 159 0.24 -0.70 -8.43
C PHE A 159 0.15 -2.10 -9.04
N VAL A 160 -0.86 -2.34 -9.89
CA VAL A 160 -1.02 -3.60 -10.61
C VAL A 160 0.20 -3.86 -11.49
N ARG A 161 0.63 -2.90 -12.33
CA ARG A 161 1.83 -3.08 -13.16
C ARG A 161 3.10 -3.33 -12.35
N GLN A 162 3.19 -2.78 -11.15
CA GLN A 162 4.38 -2.92 -10.29
C GLN A 162 4.41 -4.26 -9.55
N PHE A 163 3.25 -4.78 -9.12
CA PHE A 163 3.19 -5.89 -8.17
C PHE A 163 2.30 -7.08 -8.57
N VAL A 164 1.51 -7.00 -9.63
CA VAL A 164 0.61 -8.08 -10.08
C VAL A 164 1.00 -8.56 -11.47
#